data_AF-A0A927BY65-F1
#
_entry.id   AF-A0A927BY65-F1
#
_cell.length_a   1.000
_cell.length_b   1.000
_cell.length_c   1.000
_cell.angle_alpha   90.00
_cell.angle_beta   90.00
_cell.angle_gamma   90.00
#
_symmetry.space_group_name_H-M   'P 1'
#
loop_
_entity.id
_entity.type
_entity.pdbx_description
1 polymer ?
#
loop_
_entity_poly.entity_id
_entity_poly.type
_entity_poly.pdbx_seq_one_letter_code
_entity_poly.pdbx_strand_id
1 'polypeptide(L)'
;MIRRILQWLGIRKEFGWYQPEDPTPREQCPCCDYISLAERNRYLICPICFWEDEGQDLHAPDEYSGPNHMSLREGRENFLAFGACSRDMLEHVLLPEDRGDYRYIKRSLDSQCEDEKNR
;
A
#
# COMPACT_ATOMS: atom_id res chain seq x y z
N MET A 1 -5.87 19.34 14.70
CA MET A 1 -5.85 19.21 16.17
C MET A 1 -7.22 18.74 16.64
N ILE A 2 -7.62 17.48 16.47
CA ILE A 2 -7.52 16.42 17.49
C ILE A 2 -7.59 15.07 16.73
N ARG A 3 -6.44 14.52 16.34
CA ARG A 3 -6.26 13.08 16.09
C ARG A 3 -5.16 12.51 16.99
N ARG A 4 -4.86 13.23 18.08
CA ARG A 4 -4.15 12.74 19.26
C ARG A 4 -5.24 12.48 20.29
N ILE A 5 -5.18 11.31 20.94
CA ILE A 5 -6.12 10.80 21.95
C ILE A 5 -7.30 10.05 21.32
N LEU A 6 -7.16 8.72 21.24
CA LEU A 6 -8.17 7.65 21.33
C LEU A 6 -7.75 6.42 20.50
N GLN A 7 -6.57 5.86 20.80
CA GLN A 7 -6.21 4.47 20.43
C GLN A 7 -5.90 3.63 21.68
N TRP A 8 -6.37 4.03 22.85
CA TRP A 8 -6.10 3.30 24.10
C TRP A 8 -7.35 3.03 24.94
N LEU A 9 -8.48 2.76 24.29
CA LEU A 9 -9.71 2.30 24.95
C LEU A 9 -10.56 1.35 24.08
N GLY A 10 -9.99 0.62 23.11
CA GLY A 10 -10.68 -0.54 22.51
C GLY A 10 -12.13 -0.32 22.01
N ILE A 11 -12.49 0.87 21.54
CA ILE A 11 -13.84 1.19 21.03
C ILE A 11 -13.72 1.50 19.55
N ARG A 12 -13.84 0.48 18.68
CA ARG A 12 -14.18 0.61 17.25
C ARG A 12 -14.86 -0.67 16.75
N LYS A 13 -16.01 -1.04 17.31
CA LYS A 13 -16.90 -2.08 16.76
C LYS A 13 -18.28 -1.49 16.44
N GLU A 14 -18.36 -0.50 15.56
CA GLU A 14 -19.68 -0.01 15.11
C GLU A 14 -19.82 0.22 13.60
N PHE A 15 -18.75 0.11 12.81
CA PHE A 15 -18.85 0.12 11.36
C PHE A 15 -18.08 -1.08 10.81
N GLY A 16 -18.77 -1.96 10.07
CA GLY A 16 -18.32 -3.29 9.63
C GLY A 16 -17.21 -3.27 8.56
N TRP A 17 -16.20 -2.43 8.71
CA TRP A 17 -14.99 -2.43 7.89
C TRP A 17 -14.07 -3.56 8.32
N TYR A 18 -13.40 -4.19 7.36
CA TYR A 18 -12.43 -5.24 7.63
C TYR A 18 -11.29 -4.71 8.52
N GLN A 19 -10.90 -5.51 9.51
CA GLN A 19 -9.70 -5.31 10.31
C GLN A 19 -8.99 -6.65 10.44
N PRO A 20 -7.68 -6.73 10.17
CA PRO A 20 -6.93 -7.97 10.31
C PRO A 20 -6.88 -8.37 11.79
N GLU A 21 -6.94 -9.67 12.09
CA GLU A 21 -6.83 -10.16 13.46
C GLU A 21 -5.47 -9.82 14.08
N ASP A 22 -4.41 -9.81 13.26
CA ASP A 22 -3.06 -9.39 13.63
C ASP A 22 -2.59 -8.26 12.68
N PRO A 23 -2.47 -7.02 13.16
CA PRO A 23 -2.09 -5.89 12.31
C PRO A 23 -0.58 -5.83 11.98
N THR A 24 0.22 -6.81 12.44
CA THR A 24 1.67 -6.81 12.21
C THR A 24 1.99 -6.87 10.70
N PRO A 25 2.72 -5.87 10.15
CA PRO A 25 3.09 -5.85 8.75
C PRO A 25 3.96 -7.06 8.36
N ARG A 26 3.52 -7.78 7.34
CA ARG A 26 4.25 -8.94 6.77
C ARG A 26 4.14 -9.04 5.26
N GLU A 27 3.17 -8.34 4.69
CA GLU A 27 2.89 -8.32 3.27
C GLU A 27 3.39 -7.04 2.60
N GLN A 28 3.95 -7.22 1.41
CA GLN A 28 4.54 -6.14 0.63
C GLN A 28 3.48 -5.40 -0.16
N CYS A 29 3.41 -4.07 0.03
CA CYS A 29 2.53 -3.22 -0.76
C CYS A 29 2.93 -3.25 -2.25
N PRO A 30 2.01 -3.50 -3.19
CA PRO A 30 2.30 -3.52 -4.64
C PRO A 30 2.82 -2.17 -5.15
N CYS A 31 2.39 -1.05 -4.54
CA CYS A 31 2.72 0.30 -4.98
C CYS A 31 4.08 0.81 -4.47
N CYS A 32 4.39 0.66 -3.19
CA CYS A 32 5.57 1.33 -2.61
C CYS A 32 6.72 0.40 -2.23
N ASP A 33 6.56 -0.92 -2.38
CA ASP A 33 7.57 -1.94 -2.06
C ASP A 33 7.96 -2.04 -0.56
N TYR A 34 7.29 -1.30 0.33
CA TYR A 34 7.38 -1.50 1.78
C TYR A 34 6.50 -2.66 2.23
N ILE A 35 7.00 -3.43 3.18
CA ILE A 35 6.24 -4.42 3.92
C ILE A 35 5.44 -3.70 4.99
N SER A 36 4.20 -3.39 4.64
CA SER A 36 3.37 -2.42 5.35
C SER A 36 1.91 -2.86 5.49
N LEU A 37 1.55 -3.98 4.86
CA LEU A 37 0.23 -4.59 4.95
C LEU A 37 0.30 -5.80 5.87
N ALA A 38 -0.74 -6.01 6.67
CA ALA A 38 -0.88 -7.22 7.49
C ALA A 38 -1.20 -8.45 6.64
N GLU A 39 -2.01 -8.24 5.59
CA GLU A 39 -2.50 -9.28 4.67
C GLU A 39 -2.61 -8.70 3.24
N ARG A 40 -2.57 -9.57 2.22
CA ARG A 40 -2.82 -9.19 0.83
C ARG A 40 -4.28 -9.40 0.44
N ASN A 41 -4.76 -8.60 -0.50
CA ASN A 41 -6.09 -8.69 -1.12
C ASN A 41 -7.23 -8.64 -0.10
N ARG A 42 -7.11 -7.71 0.85
CA ARG A 42 -8.06 -7.48 1.95
C ARG A 42 -8.49 -6.03 2.08
N TYR A 43 -8.34 -5.24 1.02
CA TYR A 43 -8.69 -3.81 0.98
C TYR A 43 -7.97 -3.00 2.07
N LEU A 44 -6.79 -3.47 2.50
CA LEU A 44 -5.97 -2.75 3.46
C LEU A 44 -5.30 -1.57 2.74
N ILE A 45 -5.31 -0.41 3.40
CA ILE A 45 -4.65 0.79 2.90
C ILE A 45 -3.23 0.82 3.43
N CYS A 46 -2.26 0.92 2.52
CA CYS A 46 -0.86 1.04 2.88
C CYS A 46 -0.58 2.37 3.61
N PRO A 47 -0.08 2.39 4.85
CA PRO A 47 0.19 3.65 5.56
C PRO A 47 1.37 4.45 4.95
N ILE A 48 2.20 3.83 4.10
CA ILE A 48 3.38 4.45 3.51
C ILE A 48 3.04 5.25 2.24
N CYS A 49 2.12 4.74 1.43
CA CYS A 49 1.78 5.36 0.14
C CYS A 49 0.29 5.56 -0.10
N PHE A 50 -0.57 5.05 0.79
CA PHE A 50 -2.02 5.14 0.70
C PHE A 50 -2.68 4.33 -0.43
N TRP A 51 -1.96 3.37 -1.04
CA TRP A 51 -2.56 2.41 -1.96
C TRP A 51 -3.50 1.44 -1.22
N GLU A 52 -4.73 1.29 -1.70
CA GLU A 52 -5.68 0.25 -1.25
C GLU A 52 -5.43 -1.06 -1.99
N ASP A 53 -5.14 -2.13 -1.24
CA ASP A 53 -4.79 -3.43 -1.82
C ASP A 53 -6.02 -4.26 -2.17
N GLU A 54 -6.44 -4.16 -3.43
CA GLU A 54 -7.49 -4.98 -4.05
C GLU A 54 -6.97 -6.23 -4.78
N GLY A 55 -5.71 -6.60 -4.54
CA GLY A 55 -5.09 -7.81 -5.10
C GLY A 55 -4.30 -7.60 -6.40
N GLN A 56 -4.27 -6.38 -6.95
CA GLN A 56 -3.41 -6.06 -8.09
C GLN A 56 -1.91 -6.23 -7.74
N ASP A 57 -1.12 -6.66 -8.72
CA ASP A 57 0.32 -6.85 -8.58
C ASP A 57 1.09 -6.49 -9.86
N LEU A 58 2.38 -6.85 -9.90
CA LEU A 58 3.28 -6.47 -10.98
C LEU A 58 3.07 -7.27 -12.28
N HIS A 59 2.20 -8.29 -12.29
CA HIS A 59 1.86 -9.05 -13.51
C HIS A 59 0.94 -8.27 -14.44
N ALA A 60 0.13 -7.37 -13.90
CA ALA A 60 -0.77 -6.51 -14.68
C ALA A 60 -0.73 -5.06 -14.16
N PRO A 61 0.44 -4.39 -14.21
CA PRO A 61 0.64 -3.10 -13.56
C PRO A 61 -0.12 -1.96 -14.27
N ASP A 62 -0.55 -2.19 -15.51
CA ASP A 62 -1.27 -1.22 -16.35
C ASP A 62 -2.80 -1.38 -16.29
N GLU A 63 -3.32 -2.40 -15.57
CA GLU A 63 -4.76 -2.52 -15.32
C GLU A 63 -5.24 -1.38 -14.40
N TYR A 64 -6.45 -0.87 -14.65
CA TYR A 64 -7.01 0.23 -13.88
C TYR A 64 -7.51 -0.26 -12.52
N SER A 65 -7.00 0.35 -11.45
CA SER A 65 -7.52 0.15 -10.11
C SER A 65 -8.76 1.01 -9.88
N GLY A 66 -9.88 0.36 -9.54
CA GLY A 66 -11.13 1.04 -9.22
C GLY A 66 -11.01 1.93 -7.96
N PRO A 67 -10.59 1.38 -6.81
CA PRO A 67 -10.41 2.12 -5.56
C PRO A 67 -9.33 3.20 -5.61
N ASN A 68 -8.21 2.96 -6.31
CA ASN A 68 -7.10 3.91 -6.37
C ASN A 68 -7.22 4.93 -7.51
N HIS A 69 -8.17 4.72 -8.42
CA HIS A 69 -8.44 5.57 -9.58
C HIS A 69 -7.26 5.79 -10.54
N MET A 70 -6.34 4.82 -10.61
CA MET A 70 -5.15 4.84 -11.47
C MET A 70 -4.62 3.41 -11.68
N SER A 71 -3.68 3.21 -12.59
CA SER A 71 -2.94 1.96 -12.71
C SER A 71 -1.91 1.82 -11.58
N LEU A 72 -1.51 0.58 -11.30
CA LEU A 72 -0.43 0.32 -10.34
C LEU A 72 0.89 0.96 -10.81
N ARG A 73 1.16 0.99 -12.13
CA ARG A 73 2.34 1.67 -12.68
C ARG A 73 2.35 3.15 -12.32
N GLU A 74 1.25 3.85 -12.56
CA GLU A 74 1.11 5.26 -12.19
C GLU A 74 1.28 5.46 -10.68
N GLY A 75 0.67 4.61 -9.85
CA GLY A 75 0.84 4.66 -8.39
C GLY A 75 2.31 4.49 -7.95
N ARG A 76 3.04 3.56 -8.57
CA ARG A 76 4.48 3.34 -8.32
C ARG A 76 5.30 4.56 -8.73
N GLU A 77 5.04 5.12 -9.91
CA GLU A 77 5.71 6.33 -10.41
C GLU A 77 5.46 7.54 -9.50
N ASN A 78 4.21 7.72 -9.07
CA ASN A 78 3.80 8.74 -8.11
C ASN A 78 4.52 8.59 -6.76
N PHE A 79 4.61 7.36 -6.25
CA PHE A 79 5.33 7.10 -5.00
C PHE A 79 6.81 7.45 -5.11
N LEU A 80 7.45 7.13 -6.24
CA LEU A 80 8.85 7.52 -6.48
C LEU A 80 9.02 9.04 -6.61
N ALA A 81 8.03 9.74 -7.17
CA ALA A 81 8.09 11.18 -7.39
C ALA A 81 7.82 12.01 -6.13
N PHE A 82 6.86 11.62 -5.29
CA PHE A 82 6.44 12.42 -4.13
C PHE A 82 6.04 11.61 -2.89
N GLY A 83 6.18 10.29 -2.90
CA GLY A 83 6.03 9.46 -1.69
C GLY A 83 4.61 9.05 -1.32
N ALA A 84 3.64 9.20 -2.22
CA ALA A 84 2.27 8.70 -2.09
C ALA A 84 1.76 8.15 -3.44
N CYS A 85 0.67 7.37 -3.46
CA CYS A 85 0.07 6.85 -4.69
C CYS A 85 -0.57 7.97 -5.53
N SER A 86 -1.04 9.05 -4.89
CA SER A 86 -1.56 10.25 -5.54
C SER A 86 -1.22 11.49 -4.72
N ARG A 87 -1.27 12.68 -5.34
CA ARG A 87 -0.99 13.94 -4.63
C ARG A 87 -2.00 14.22 -3.53
N ASP A 88 -3.26 13.87 -3.75
CA ASP A 88 -4.34 14.10 -2.79
C ASP A 88 -4.14 13.28 -1.51
N MET A 89 -3.39 12.17 -1.58
CA MET A 89 -3.17 11.28 -0.44
C MET A 89 -1.92 11.62 0.39
N LEU A 90 -1.17 12.67 0.02
CA LEU A 90 0.03 13.10 0.75
C LEU A 90 -0.23 13.41 2.23
N GLU A 91 -1.41 13.91 2.58
CA GLU A 91 -1.75 14.22 3.98
C GLU A 91 -2.08 12.98 4.83
N HIS A 92 -2.16 11.79 4.22
CA HIS A 92 -2.55 10.55 4.89
C HIS A 92 -1.42 9.53 5.00
N VAL A 93 -0.27 9.77 4.36
CA VAL A 93 0.89 8.88 4.45
C VAL A 93 1.74 9.16 5.68
N LEU A 94 2.48 8.15 6.11
CA LEU A 94 3.54 8.32 7.09
C LEU A 94 4.64 9.25 6.57
N LEU A 95 5.11 10.12 7.46
CA LEU A 95 6.24 11.00 7.20
C LEU A 95 7.48 10.17 6.87
N PRO A 96 8.37 10.64 5.97
CA PRO A 96 9.57 9.90 5.60
C PRO A 96 10.42 9.39 6.77
N GLU A 97 10.53 10.17 7.84
CA GLU A 97 11.25 9.85 9.07
C GLU A 97 10.65 8.66 9.84
N ASP A 98 9.34 8.42 9.74
CA ASP A 98 8.64 7.34 10.45
C ASP A 98 8.68 6.02 9.65
N ARG A 99 9.15 6.03 8.39
CA ARG A 99 9.18 4.83 7.54
C ARG A 99 10.26 3.83 7.93
N GLY A 100 11.21 4.23 8.79
CA GLY A 100 12.32 3.39 9.24
C GLY A 100 11.89 2.11 9.96
N ASP A 101 10.68 2.09 10.50
CA ASP A 101 10.09 0.91 11.17
C ASP A 101 9.61 -0.17 10.18
N TYR A 102 9.58 0.14 8.88
CA TYR A 102 9.06 -0.74 7.85
C TYR A 102 10.17 -1.26 6.94
N ARG A 103 10.19 -2.59 6.72
CA ARG A 103 11.14 -3.22 5.79
C ARG A 103 10.82 -2.80 4.35
N TYR A 104 11.82 -2.35 3.60
CA TYR A 104 11.70 -1.98 2.18
C TYR A 104 12.43 -2.99 1.28
N ILE A 105 11.75 -3.53 0.27
CA ILE A 105 12.33 -4.51 -0.68
C ILE A 105 11.99 -4.08 -2.12
N LYS A 106 12.84 -3.28 -2.76
CA LYS A 106 12.58 -2.79 -4.11
C LYS A 106 12.35 -3.93 -5.12
N ARG A 107 11.25 -3.86 -5.88
CA ARG A 107 10.97 -4.74 -7.03
C ARG A 107 11.15 -3.99 -8.34
N SER A 108 11.59 -4.71 -9.38
CA SER A 108 11.62 -4.19 -10.75
C SER A 108 10.35 -4.59 -11.50
N LEU A 109 9.86 -3.73 -12.39
CA LEU A 109 8.83 -4.09 -13.36
C LEU A 109 9.42 -4.85 -14.57
N ASP A 110 10.74 -4.77 -14.76
CA ASP A 110 11.43 -5.28 -15.95
C ASP A 110 11.73 -6.79 -15.89
N SER A 111 11.60 -7.41 -14.71
CA SER A 111 11.95 -8.83 -14.50
C SER A 111 10.93 -9.82 -15.06
N GLN A 112 9.82 -9.35 -15.65
CA GLN A 112 8.76 -10.24 -16.16
C GLN A 112 8.94 -10.66 -17.63
N CYS A 113 9.90 -10.10 -18.35
CA CYS A 113 10.15 -10.49 -19.75
C CYS A 113 10.96 -11.80 -19.90
N GLU A 114 11.49 -12.37 -18.81
CA GLU A 114 12.32 -13.59 -18.87
C GLU A 114 11.51 -14.87 -18.67
N ASP A 115 10.41 -14.83 -17.92
CA ASP A 115 9.61 -16.02 -17.62
C ASP A 115 8.66 -16.44 -18.75
N GLU A 116 8.24 -15.51 -19.62
CA GLU A 116 7.41 -15.84 -20.80
C GLU A 116 8.20 -16.43 -21.98
N LYS A 117 9.54 -16.30 -21.98
CA LYS A 117 10.39 -16.86 -23.04
C LYS A 117 10.83 -18.30 -22.80
N ASN A 118 10.45 -18.88 -21.66
CA ASN A 118 10.88 -20.22 -21.26
C ASN A 118 9.71 -21.17 -20.92
N ARG A 119 8.51 -20.88 -21.42
CA ARG A 119 7.34 -21.78 -21.39
C ARG A 119 6.97 -22.25 -22.81
#